data_AF-A0A5E4NJ23-F1
#
_entry.id   AF-A0A5E4NJ23-F1
#
_cell.length_a   1.000
_cell.length_b   1.000
_cell.length_c   1.000
_cell.angle_alpha   90.00
_cell.angle_beta   90.00
_cell.angle_gamma   90.00
#
_symmetry.space_group_name_H-M   'P 1'
#
loop_
_entity.id
_entity.type
_entity.pdbx_description
1 polymer ?
#
loop_
_entity_poly.entity_id
_entity_poly.type
_entity_poly.pdbx_seq_one_letter_code
_entity_poly.pdbx_strand_id
1 'polypeptide(L)'
;MIRFLDVCNPMVETLDDLQLFQDTETSSKALNLYRCITSSNFFVSLVTANTLFSITLLLCKVLQSVTCDLSEAVTYVETVVSEVEDMQTIIGQGFKEIFQKVENLLKLIDEDHIKMPRLVGRQKNRINVTTNCPEEFLLFTTILYN
;
A
#
# COMPACT_ATOMS: atom_id res chain seq x y z
N MET A 1 2.40 5.54 11.69
CA MET A 1 2.05 6.35 10.49
C MET A 1 3.25 6.38 9.57
N ILE A 2 3.09 5.92 8.33
CA ILE A 2 4.20 5.81 7.39
C ILE A 2 4.50 7.21 6.83
N ARG A 3 5.64 7.79 7.20
CA ARG A 3 6.09 9.14 6.78
C ARG A 3 6.40 9.26 5.30
N PHE A 4 6.37 8.15 4.56
CA PHE A 4 6.63 8.12 3.12
C PHE A 4 5.75 9.10 2.35
N LEU A 5 4.46 9.21 2.72
CA LEU A 5 3.53 10.12 2.06
C LEU A 5 3.96 11.60 2.19
N ASP A 6 4.63 11.96 3.28
CA ASP A 6 5.08 13.34 3.54
C ASP A 6 6.27 13.75 2.65
N VAL A 7 7.02 12.77 2.14
CA VAL A 7 8.24 12.96 1.35
C VAL A 7 8.13 12.39 -0.07
N CYS A 8 6.94 11.95 -0.48
CA CYS A 8 6.74 11.25 -1.74
C CYS A 8 7.05 12.15 -2.94
N ASN A 9 6.52 13.37 -2.97
CA ASN A 9 6.76 14.32 -4.06
C ASN A 9 8.25 14.60 -4.32
N PRO A 10 9.05 15.05 -3.33
CA PRO A 10 10.47 15.31 -3.58
C PRO A 10 11.24 14.03 -3.96
N MET A 11 10.82 12.84 -3.51
CA MET A 11 11.41 11.58 -3.95
C MET A 11 11.14 11.30 -5.43
N VAL A 12 9.90 11.49 -5.87
CA VAL A 12 9.50 11.29 -7.28
C VAL A 12 10.26 12.26 -8.18
N GLU A 13 10.29 13.56 -7.83
CA GLU A 13 11.05 14.58 -8.56
C GLU A 13 12.54 14.23 -8.67
N THR A 14 13.18 13.86 -7.55
CA THR A 14 14.61 13.50 -7.54
C THR A 14 14.89 12.29 -8.43
N LEU A 15 13.99 11.29 -8.45
CA LEU A 15 14.17 10.11 -9.28
C LEU A 15 13.92 10.39 -10.76
N ASP A 16 13.01 11.30 -11.08
CA ASP A 16 12.75 11.78 -12.43
C ASP A 16 13.98 12.54 -13.00
N ASP A 17 14.65 13.35 -12.18
CA ASP A 17 15.92 14.00 -12.55
C ASP A 17 17.05 12.98 -12.76
N LEU A 18 17.19 12.02 -11.84
CA LEU A 18 18.26 11.02 -11.88
C LEU A 18 18.14 10.05 -13.07
N GLN A 19 16.96 9.88 -13.65
CA GLN A 19 16.81 9.02 -14.83
C GLN A 19 17.50 9.62 -16.08
N LEU A 20 17.77 10.92 -16.07
CA LEU A 20 18.47 11.65 -17.15
C LEU A 20 19.99 11.71 -16.94
N PHE A 21 20.49 11.13 -15.86
CA PHE A 21 21.91 11.17 -15.51
C PHE A 21 22.76 10.37 -16.50
N GLN A 22 23.97 10.85 -16.79
CA GLN A 22 24.85 10.27 -17.81
C GLN A 22 25.29 8.83 -17.47
N ASP A 23 25.42 8.52 -16.18
CA ASP A 23 25.76 7.17 -15.73
C ASP A 23 24.57 6.21 -15.92
N THR A 24 24.77 5.21 -16.77
CA THR A 24 23.73 4.24 -17.14
C THR A 24 23.25 3.42 -15.94
N GLU A 25 24.14 3.10 -15.00
CA GLU A 25 23.77 2.33 -13.81
C GLU A 25 22.85 3.14 -12.91
N THR A 26 23.19 4.40 -12.64
CA THR A 26 22.40 5.34 -11.85
C THR A 26 21.05 5.61 -12.49
N SER A 27 21.03 5.99 -13.77
CA SER A 27 19.80 6.30 -14.50
C SER A 27 18.83 5.12 -14.59
N SER A 28 19.34 3.91 -14.89
CA SER A 28 18.49 2.71 -14.95
C SER A 28 17.93 2.30 -13.59
N LYS A 29 18.71 2.42 -12.50
CA LYS A 29 18.23 2.17 -11.14
C LYS A 29 17.21 3.21 -10.70
N ALA A 30 17.43 4.49 -11.01
CA ALA A 30 16.49 5.57 -10.71
C ALA A 30 15.15 5.34 -11.42
N LEU A 31 15.17 5.02 -12.72
CA LEU A 31 13.96 4.71 -13.49
C LEU A 31 13.20 3.49 -12.92
N ASN A 32 13.93 2.43 -12.54
CA ASN A 32 13.29 1.25 -11.95
C ASN A 32 12.63 1.59 -10.61
N LEU A 33 13.31 2.36 -9.76
CA LEU A 33 12.76 2.77 -8.46
C LEU A 33 11.57 3.72 -8.64
N TYR A 34 11.67 4.71 -9.53
CA TYR A 34 10.59 5.61 -9.92
C TYR A 34 9.33 4.80 -10.26
N ARG A 35 9.43 3.86 -11.21
CA ARG A 35 8.31 3.02 -11.64
C ARG A 35 7.71 2.16 -10.52
N CYS A 36 8.54 1.73 -9.57
CA CYS A 36 8.06 0.96 -8.42
C CYS A 36 7.23 1.84 -7.48
N ILE A 37 7.76 3.01 -7.10
CA ILE A 37 7.13 3.88 -6.09
C ILE A 37 5.93 4.66 -6.64
N THR A 38 5.85 4.88 -7.95
CA THR A 38 4.69 5.52 -8.60
C THR A 38 3.60 4.51 -9.00
N SER A 39 3.81 3.21 -8.76
CA SER A 39 2.83 2.18 -9.13
C SER A 39 1.61 2.17 -8.21
N SER A 40 0.42 1.94 -8.79
CA SER A 40 -0.82 1.81 -8.02
C SER A 40 -0.77 0.69 -6.98
N ASN A 41 -0.14 -0.45 -7.31
CA ASN A 41 0.09 -1.55 -6.37
C ASN A 41 0.86 -1.11 -5.13
N PHE A 42 1.89 -0.28 -5.31
CA PHE A 42 2.70 0.23 -4.21
C PHE A 42 1.87 1.13 -3.30
N PHE A 43 1.11 2.07 -3.87
CA PHE A 43 0.24 2.95 -3.07
C PHE A 43 -0.89 2.21 -2.36
N VAL A 44 -1.56 1.24 -3.01
CA VAL A 44 -2.58 0.41 -2.36
C VAL A 44 -1.97 -0.35 -1.18
N SER A 45 -0.79 -0.96 -1.37
CA SER A 45 -0.08 -1.68 -0.31
C SER A 45 0.31 -0.73 0.84
N LEU A 46 0.80 0.46 0.50
CA LEU A 46 1.23 1.49 1.46
C LEU A 46 0.05 2.00 2.31
N VAL A 47 -1.06 2.34 1.67
CA VAL A 47 -2.27 2.83 2.36
C VAL A 47 -2.85 1.71 3.24
N THR A 48 -2.93 0.49 2.73
CA THR A 48 -3.41 -0.68 3.50
C THR A 48 -2.52 -0.95 4.72
N ALA A 49 -1.20 -0.97 4.53
CA ALA A 49 -0.25 -1.14 5.63
C ALA A 49 -0.38 -0.01 6.67
N ASN A 50 -0.57 1.24 6.22
CA ASN A 50 -0.77 2.36 7.13
C ASN A 50 -2.07 2.23 7.94
N THR A 51 -3.15 1.72 7.34
CA THR A 51 -4.39 1.41 8.07
C THR A 51 -4.14 0.36 9.14
N LEU A 52 -3.51 -0.77 8.79
CA LEU A 52 -3.18 -1.84 9.74
C LEU A 52 -2.26 -1.36 10.87
N PHE A 53 -1.27 -0.53 10.56
CA PHE A 53 -0.39 0.07 11.57
C PHE A 53 -1.10 1.09 12.45
N SER A 54 -2.17 1.71 11.97
CA SER A 54 -2.96 2.64 12.80
C SER A 54 -3.75 1.88 13.85
N ILE A 55 -4.35 0.76 13.46
CA ILE A 55 -5.09 -0.17 14.34
C ILE A 55 -4.16 -0.77 15.40
N THR A 56 -2.99 -1.26 14.97
CA THR A 56 -2.04 -1.94 15.87
C THR A 56 -1.20 -0.98 16.73
N LEU A 57 -1.26 0.34 16.48
CA LEU A 57 -0.38 1.32 17.14
C LEU A 57 -0.47 1.30 18.66
N LEU A 58 -1.69 1.22 19.20
CA LEU A 58 -1.90 1.29 20.65
C LEU A 58 -1.38 0.03 21.33
N LEU A 59 -1.65 -1.14 20.76
CA LEU A 59 -1.08 -2.41 21.20
C LEU A 59 0.45 -2.38 21.17
N CYS A 60 1.06 -1.88 20.09
CA CYS A 60 2.51 -1.75 20.01
C CYS A 60 3.08 -0.87 21.13
N LYS A 61 2.43 0.25 21.45
CA LYS A 61 2.87 1.14 22.54
C LYS A 61 2.82 0.45 23.91
N VAL A 62 1.77 -0.33 24.16
CA VAL A 62 1.60 -1.06 25.42
C VAL A 62 2.67 -2.15 25.55
N LEU A 63 2.86 -2.95 24.50
CA LEU A 63 3.88 -4.01 24.47
C LEU A 63 5.32 -3.47 24.57
N GLN A 64 5.56 -2.26 24.06
CA GLN A 64 6.87 -1.59 24.15
C GLN A 64 7.05 -0.80 25.46
N SER A 65 6.01 -0.71 26.30
CA SER A 65 6.11 -0.03 27.59
C SER A 65 6.99 -0.82 28.56
N VAL A 66 7.84 -0.10 29.30
CA VAL A 66 8.67 -0.67 30.38
C VAL A 66 7.79 -1.22 31.51
N THR A 67 6.56 -0.72 31.65
CA THR A 67 5.59 -1.13 32.66
C THR A 67 4.44 -1.95 32.07
N CYS A 68 4.70 -2.70 31.00
CA CYS A 68 3.68 -3.48 30.28
C CYS A 68 2.82 -4.32 31.24
N ASP A 69 1.53 -3.99 31.30
CA ASP A 69 0.51 -4.81 31.95
C ASP A 69 0.00 -5.83 30.93
N LEU A 70 0.27 -7.11 31.20
CA LEU A 70 -0.12 -8.20 30.31
C LEU A 70 -1.64 -8.31 30.17
N SER A 71 -2.41 -8.01 31.23
CA SER A 71 -3.87 -8.05 31.17
C SER A 71 -4.41 -6.92 30.30
N GLU A 72 -3.85 -5.71 30.42
CA GLU A 72 -4.19 -4.58 29.55
C GLU A 72 -3.82 -4.88 28.09
N ALA A 73 -2.66 -5.48 27.85
CA ALA A 73 -2.22 -5.89 26.52
C ALA A 73 -3.19 -6.89 25.86
N VAL A 74 -3.72 -7.86 26.62
CA VAL A 74 -4.71 -8.81 26.10
C VAL A 74 -5.98 -8.10 25.63
N THR A 75 -6.48 -7.12 26.38
CA THR A 75 -7.65 -6.32 25.97
C THR A 75 -7.40 -5.56 24.66
N TYR A 76 -6.20 -5.01 24.46
CA TYR A 76 -5.84 -4.39 23.18
C TYR A 76 -5.69 -5.40 22.05
N VAL A 77 -5.21 -6.62 22.31
CA VAL A 77 -5.18 -7.69 21.31
C VAL A 77 -6.60 -8.02 20.84
N GLU A 78 -7.54 -8.23 21.77
CA GLU A 78 -8.94 -8.51 21.44
C GLU A 78 -9.57 -7.37 20.61
N THR A 79 -9.27 -6.12 20.97
CA THR A 79 -9.72 -4.94 20.21
C THR A 79 -9.17 -4.94 18.78
N VAL A 80 -7.86 -5.17 18.63
CA VAL A 80 -7.21 -5.24 17.31
C VAL A 80 -7.78 -6.37 16.46
N VAL A 81 -8.01 -7.55 17.05
CA VAL A 81 -8.62 -8.69 16.34
C VAL A 81 -10.01 -8.33 15.84
N SER A 82 -10.86 -7.76 16.71
CA SER A 82 -12.21 -7.33 16.34
C SER A 82 -12.19 -6.32 15.19
N GLU A 83 -11.34 -5.28 15.26
CA GLU A 83 -11.26 -4.28 14.19
C GLU A 83 -10.80 -4.89 12.85
N VAL A 84 -9.88 -5.87 12.88
CA VAL A 84 -9.42 -6.56 11.67
C VAL A 84 -10.50 -7.47 11.08
N GLU A 85 -11.26 -8.17 11.91
CA GLU A 85 -12.40 -8.99 11.48
C GLU A 85 -13.52 -8.14 10.87
N ASP A 86 -13.81 -6.98 11.48
CA ASP A 86 -14.78 -6.03 10.95
C ASP A 86 -14.35 -5.51 9.58
N MET A 87 -13.07 -5.15 9.40
CA MET A 87 -12.51 -4.75 8.10
C MET A 87 -12.67 -5.84 7.03
N GLN A 88 -12.53 -7.11 7.38
CA GLN A 88 -12.74 -8.22 6.43
C GLN A 88 -14.21 -8.32 6.02
N THR A 89 -15.14 -8.06 6.94
CA THR A 89 -16.58 -8.13 6.69
C THR A 89 -17.05 -7.03 5.73
N ILE A 90 -16.45 -5.83 5.80
CA ILE A 90 -16.78 -4.69 4.95
C ILE A 90 -15.74 -4.44 3.84
N ILE A 91 -14.92 -5.43 3.51
CA ILE A 91 -13.71 -5.28 2.69
C ILE A 91 -13.97 -4.60 1.34
N GLY A 92 -15.10 -4.85 0.69
CA GLY A 92 -15.45 -4.19 -0.57
C GLY A 92 -15.61 -2.67 -0.40
N GLN A 93 -16.32 -2.24 0.64
CA GLN A 93 -16.52 -0.82 0.94
C GLN A 93 -15.24 -0.18 1.48
N GLY A 94 -14.52 -0.86 2.37
CA GLY A 94 -13.23 -0.39 2.88
C GLY A 94 -12.18 -0.24 1.79
N PHE A 95 -12.16 -1.17 0.82
CA PHE A 95 -11.26 -1.09 -0.32
C PHE A 95 -11.60 0.08 -1.25
N LYS A 96 -12.88 0.39 -1.44
CA LYS A 96 -13.29 1.56 -2.22
C LYS A 96 -12.73 2.87 -1.66
N GLU A 97 -12.72 3.02 -0.35
CA GLU A 97 -12.13 4.18 0.33
C GLU A 97 -10.60 4.21 0.15
N ILE A 98 -9.94 3.06 0.27
CA ILE A 98 -8.50 2.91 -0.01
C ILE A 98 -8.21 3.30 -1.47
N PHE A 99 -8.99 2.79 -2.42
CA PHE A 99 -8.82 3.06 -3.84
C PHE A 99 -8.96 4.55 -4.15
N GLN A 100 -10.00 5.20 -3.64
CA GLN A 100 -10.22 6.63 -3.82
C GLN A 100 -9.10 7.48 -3.17
N LYS A 101 -8.58 7.05 -2.02
CA LYS A 101 -7.42 7.70 -1.40
C LYS A 101 -6.16 7.56 -2.26
N VAL A 102 -5.93 6.39 -2.86
CA VAL A 102 -4.80 6.18 -3.77
C VAL A 102 -4.94 7.04 -5.03
N GLU A 103 -6.13 7.14 -5.63
CA GLU A 103 -6.35 8.04 -6.78
C GLU A 103 -6.00 9.49 -6.44
N ASN A 104 -6.36 9.95 -5.24
CA ASN A 104 -6.02 11.30 -4.81
C ASN A 104 -4.51 11.48 -4.59
N LEU A 105 -3.82 10.47 -4.08
CA LEU A 105 -2.37 10.51 -3.89
C LEU A 105 -1.60 10.50 -5.22
N LEU A 106 -2.05 9.71 -6.20
CA LEU A 106 -1.43 9.66 -7.52
C LEU A 106 -1.54 11.00 -8.27
N LYS A 107 -2.67 11.69 -8.12
CA LYS A 107 -2.84 13.05 -8.65
C LYS A 107 -1.85 14.07 -8.07
N LEU A 108 -1.32 13.85 -6.86
CA LEU A 108 -0.32 14.76 -6.25
C LEU A 108 1.08 14.61 -6.86
N ILE A 109 1.32 13.53 -7.60
CA ILE A 109 2.60 13.22 -8.26
C ILE A 109 2.44 13.17 -9.79
N ASP A 110 1.44 13.88 -10.33
CA ASP A 110 1.13 13.96 -11.76
C ASP A 110 0.88 12.61 -12.47
N GLU A 111 0.44 11.60 -11.72
CA GLU A 111 -0.04 10.32 -12.28
C GLU A 111 -1.58 10.33 -12.34
N ASP A 112 -2.12 10.52 -13.54
CA ASP A 112 -3.54 10.84 -13.72
C ASP A 112 -4.51 9.72 -13.29
N HIS A 113 -4.17 8.44 -13.48
CA HIS A 113 -5.11 7.33 -13.30
C HIS A 113 -4.48 5.99 -12.94
N ILE A 114 -5.18 5.24 -12.07
CA ILE A 114 -4.91 3.81 -11.84
C ILE A 114 -5.26 3.03 -13.11
N LYS A 115 -4.23 2.55 -13.81
CA LYS A 115 -4.38 1.75 -15.03
C LYS A 115 -4.43 0.27 -14.71
N MET A 116 -5.19 -0.48 -15.52
CA MET A 116 -5.16 -1.94 -15.46
C MET A 116 -3.75 -2.45 -15.80
N PRO A 117 -3.13 -3.29 -14.94
CA PRO A 117 -1.83 -3.89 -15.25
C PRO A 117 -1.89 -4.79 -16.48
N ARG A 118 -0.75 -4.99 -17.15
CA ARG A 118 -0.68 -5.93 -18.28
C ARG A 118 -0.89 -7.35 -17.78
N LEU A 119 -1.91 -8.01 -18.29
CA LEU A 119 -2.19 -9.42 -18.01
C LEU A 119 -1.39 -10.32 -18.94
N VAL A 120 -0.81 -11.39 -18.39
CA VAL A 120 -0.12 -12.44 -19.16
C VAL A 120 -0.99 -13.70 -19.20
N GLY A 121 -1.04 -14.38 -20.35
CA GLY A 121 -1.96 -15.51 -20.55
C GLY A 121 -1.72 -16.73 -19.64
N ARG A 122 -0.54 -16.85 -19.02
CA ARG A 122 -0.24 -17.88 -18.02
C ARG A 122 0.49 -17.26 -16.83
N GLN A 123 -0.06 -17.44 -15.64
CA GLN A 123 0.62 -17.25 -14.36
C GLN A 123 0.72 -18.60 -13.65
N LYS A 124 1.90 -18.93 -13.12
CA LYS A 124 2.14 -20.22 -12.45
C LYS A 124 1.91 -20.16 -10.93
N ASN A 125 2.19 -19.02 -10.33
CA ASN A 125 2.19 -18.82 -8.87
C ASN A 125 1.13 -17.82 -8.39
N ARG A 126 0.32 -17.27 -9.30
CA ARG A 126 -0.74 -16.31 -8.99
C ARG A 126 -2.01 -16.69 -9.73
N ILE A 127 -3.14 -16.36 -9.13
CA ILE A 127 -4.44 -16.56 -9.76
C ILE A 127 -4.60 -15.59 -10.92
N ASN A 128 -5.09 -16.09 -12.05
CA ASN A 128 -5.46 -15.25 -13.19
C ASN A 128 -6.81 -14.59 -12.87
N VAL A 129 -6.79 -13.41 -12.25
CA VAL A 129 -8.01 -12.63 -12.00
C VAL A 129 -8.61 -12.18 -13.33
N THR A 130 -9.80 -12.66 -13.66
CA THR A 130 -10.54 -12.28 -14.87
C THR A 130 -11.46 -11.11 -14.57
N THR A 131 -10.90 -9.92 -14.39
CA THR A 131 -11.65 -8.67 -14.30
C THR A 131 -11.03 -7.61 -15.20
N ASN A 132 -11.87 -6.72 -15.73
CA ASN A 132 -11.46 -5.53 -16.47
C ASN A 132 -11.52 -4.27 -15.59
N CYS A 133 -11.95 -4.40 -14.33
CA CYS A 133 -12.01 -3.31 -13.36
C CYS A 133 -10.67 -3.20 -12.59
N PRO A 134 -9.95 -2.08 -12.66
CA PRO A 134 -8.70 -1.90 -11.92
C PRO A 134 -8.86 -2.01 -10.40
N GLU A 135 -10.00 -1.55 -9.86
CA GLU A 135 -10.32 -1.65 -8.43
C GLU A 135 -10.43 -3.11 -7.98
N GLU A 136 -11.27 -3.90 -8.64
CA GLU A 136 -11.42 -5.32 -8.35
C GLU A 136 -10.09 -6.07 -8.52
N PHE A 137 -9.34 -5.76 -9.58
CA PHE A 137 -8.04 -6.38 -9.83
C PHE A 137 -7.08 -6.15 -8.65
N LEU A 138 -6.99 -4.91 -8.16
CA LEU A 138 -6.09 -4.56 -7.05
C LEU A 138 -6.55 -5.16 -5.72
N LEU A 139 -7.87 -5.20 -5.46
CA LEU A 139 -8.44 -5.87 -4.29
C LEU A 139 -8.02 -7.35 -4.25
N PHE A 140 -8.24 -8.06 -5.35
CA PHE A 140 -7.91 -9.47 -5.44
C PHE A 140 -6.41 -9.73 -5.33
N THR A 141 -5.59 -8.99 -6.08
CA THR A 141 -4.14 -9.26 -6.18
C THR A 141 -3.31 -8.74 -5.01
N THR A 142 -3.82 -7.74 -4.27
CA THR A 142 -3.06 -7.12 -3.16
C THR A 142 -3.56 -7.60 -1.80
N ILE A 143 -4.86 -7.81 -1.64
CA ILE A 143 -5.45 -8.06 -0.31
C ILE A 143 -5.97 -9.49 -0.15
N LEU A 144 -6.68 -10.04 -1.15
CA LEU A 144 -7.38 -11.33 -0.98
C LEU A 144 -6.54 -12.57 -1.34
N TYR A 145 -5.54 -12.45 -2.22
CA TYR A 145 -4.75 -13.58 -2.72
C TYR A 145 -3.26 -13.53 -2.35
N ASN A 146 -2.88 -12.76 -1.33
CA ASN A 146 -1.58 -12.86 -0.64
C ASN A 146 -1.77 -13.52 0.72
#